data_AF-A0A662G4I8-F1
#
_entry.id   AF-A0A662G4I8-F1
#
_cell.length_a   1.000
_cell.length_b   1.000
_cell.length_c   1.000
_cell.angle_alpha   90.00
_cell.angle_beta   90.00
_cell.angle_gamma   90.00
#
_symmetry.space_group_name_H-M   'P 1'
#
loop_
_entity.id
_entity.type
_entity.pdbx_description
1 polymer ?
#
loop_
_entity_poly.entity_id
_entity_poly.type
_entity_poly.pdbx_seq_one_letter_code
_entity_poly.pdbx_strand_id
1 'polypeptide(L)'
;MQIMEEISRLDGKVKSGEDELRRLKNRLKEIRDEINRVEGEIEKSREIVERVFSDMIGGEASDYIEICGVRINLTGRIEEFFDRYDAFRRELGKTIRSYWRNKKLLGKLTTEKISAQNKIEAFQEYLNNLKSDLNRLRASATNVKNILDDINESYRICKLKLNRCREKVKRRLKEEKGRLKEYIRELNRLRNEEIYRFRESIDGLKKRIEGYRRSFINLRSRIEDFKSDPGYPDEFLNLEGVKKLLNRLDEFLGEIDEFIDKSGKAGLIPECEDEVKEISDMVENINNRIGETLGNIKGLLNKIDGEYIPMLEKVESFEQCMNVWRKYLGERDKNVGKIDKIKSDIKRTSGRIEDLEDKVEFIEDTLSRLKKMFEGIQKNIKKVIAEARLKEVLKDEDIKKLARDREIMKILKEMLDVAADSSSKVKIIKASVESDIDVDKEVAEYLIKGIKDVISQITNLPIPDTPEEIANEIKDTIGLFEKPERETDYLRKLSTILSKLPSNPLTPFINMYSKILKIFASAIDRLADMIWELGVEEMKLLAGDYEKWLTEDILLKKDMDEIYREVEEKVKENIMRMRATESFEKRVDRLVRSIIIKRLAKIIGDP
;
A
#
# COMPACT_ATOMS: atom_id res chain seq x y z
N MET A 1 -47.82 48.57 -11.09
CA MET A 1 -48.59 49.10 -12.23
C MET A 1 -49.89 49.76 -11.75
N GLN A 2 -50.78 49.05 -11.06
CA GLN A 2 -52.04 49.58 -10.52
C GLN A 2 -51.88 50.83 -9.60
N ILE A 3 -50.88 50.88 -8.72
CA ILE A 3 -50.64 52.05 -7.86
C ILE A 3 -50.25 53.29 -8.66
N MET A 4 -49.49 53.13 -9.75
CA MET A 4 -49.04 54.26 -10.59
C MET A 4 -50.18 54.82 -11.44
N GLU A 5 -51.07 53.96 -11.91
CA GLU A 5 -52.31 54.35 -12.61
C GLU A 5 -53.23 55.12 -11.67
N GLU A 6 -53.39 54.65 -10.43
CA GLU A 6 -54.23 55.32 -9.44
C GLU A 6 -53.66 56.68 -9.00
N ILE A 7 -52.33 56.79 -8.84
CA ILE A 7 -51.65 58.07 -8.61
C ILE A 7 -51.94 59.05 -9.77
N SER A 8 -51.83 58.58 -11.02
CA SER A 8 -52.09 59.41 -12.20
C SER A 8 -53.55 59.87 -12.27
N ARG A 9 -54.49 58.98 -11.93
CA ARG A 9 -55.92 59.27 -11.87
C ARG A 9 -56.24 60.32 -10.81
N LEU A 10 -55.70 60.17 -9.60
CA LEU A 10 -55.91 61.12 -8.51
C LEU A 10 -55.23 62.47 -8.76
N ASP A 11 -54.03 62.48 -9.35
CA ASP A 11 -53.34 63.72 -9.76
C ASP A 11 -54.19 64.51 -10.78
N GLY A 12 -54.81 63.81 -11.73
CA GLY A 12 -55.78 64.40 -12.67
C GLY A 12 -57.02 64.97 -11.98
N LYS A 13 -57.60 64.25 -11.00
CA LYS A 13 -58.74 64.73 -10.21
C LYS A 13 -58.39 65.95 -9.35
N VAL A 14 -57.20 65.98 -8.75
CA VAL A 14 -56.73 67.13 -7.97
C VAL A 14 -56.60 68.37 -8.86
N LYS A 15 -55.96 68.25 -10.03
CA LYS A 15 -55.84 69.37 -11.00
C LYS A 15 -57.20 69.89 -11.45
N SER A 16 -58.09 69.00 -11.89
CA SER A 16 -59.44 69.38 -12.31
C SER A 16 -60.24 70.02 -11.17
N GLY A 17 -60.08 69.54 -9.94
CA GLY A 17 -60.76 70.11 -8.78
C GLY A 17 -60.20 71.49 -8.40
N GLU A 18 -58.89 71.72 -8.53
CA GLU A 18 -58.28 73.04 -8.31
C GLU A 18 -58.82 74.10 -9.28
N ASP A 19 -58.98 73.72 -10.56
CA ASP A 19 -59.60 74.58 -11.57
C ASP A 19 -61.06 74.90 -11.25
N GLU A 20 -61.84 73.91 -10.81
CA GLU A 20 -63.24 74.10 -10.45
C GLU A 20 -63.39 74.98 -9.19
N LEU A 21 -62.53 74.78 -8.18
CA LEU A 21 -62.48 75.64 -7.00
C LEU A 21 -62.16 77.10 -7.39
N ARG A 22 -61.27 77.32 -8.36
CA ARG A 22 -60.95 78.64 -8.88
C ARG A 22 -62.16 79.29 -9.55
N ARG A 23 -62.92 78.54 -10.35
CA ARG A 23 -64.17 79.02 -10.97
C ARG A 23 -65.22 79.39 -9.93
N LEU A 24 -65.43 78.55 -8.91
CA LEU A 24 -66.36 78.83 -7.82
C LEU A 24 -65.98 80.10 -7.06
N LYS A 25 -64.69 80.30 -6.77
CA LYS A 25 -64.19 81.52 -6.13
C LYS A 25 -64.39 82.77 -6.98
N ASN A 26 -64.18 82.68 -8.29
CA ASN A 26 -64.46 83.79 -9.22
C ASN A 26 -65.96 84.12 -9.25
N ARG A 27 -66.83 83.12 -9.31
CA ARG A 27 -68.29 83.33 -9.27
C ARG A 27 -68.76 83.95 -7.95
N LEU A 28 -68.18 83.54 -6.81
CA LEU A 28 -68.46 84.17 -5.52
C LEU A 28 -68.02 85.65 -5.49
N LYS A 29 -66.96 86.01 -6.23
CA LYS A 29 -66.51 87.39 -6.39
C LYS A 29 -67.53 88.18 -7.21
N GLU A 30 -67.98 87.65 -8.35
CA GLU A 30 -69.02 88.27 -9.19
C GLU A 30 -70.32 88.53 -8.41
N ILE A 31 -70.79 87.54 -7.63
CA ILE A 31 -71.98 87.70 -6.76
C ILE A 31 -71.76 88.83 -5.74
N ARG A 32 -70.57 88.94 -5.16
CA ARG A 32 -70.24 90.03 -4.21
C ARG A 32 -70.24 91.39 -4.90
N ASP A 33 -69.65 91.49 -6.08
CA ASP A 33 -69.61 92.72 -6.86
C ASP A 33 -71.02 93.15 -7.28
N GLU A 34 -71.89 92.19 -7.64
CA GLU A 34 -73.30 92.41 -7.95
C GLU A 34 -74.12 92.85 -6.72
N ILE A 35 -73.89 92.24 -5.55
CA ILE A 35 -74.50 92.69 -4.28
C ILE A 35 -74.13 94.15 -4.03
N ASN A 36 -72.85 94.52 -4.09
CA ASN A 36 -72.39 95.89 -3.85
C ASN A 36 -73.04 96.88 -4.84
N ARG A 37 -73.20 96.48 -6.11
CA ARG A 37 -73.90 97.28 -7.13
C ARG A 37 -75.37 97.48 -6.77
N VAL A 38 -76.08 96.43 -6.40
CA VAL A 38 -77.50 96.47 -6.04
C VAL A 38 -77.72 97.28 -4.75
N GLU A 39 -76.85 97.15 -3.76
CA GLU A 39 -76.84 97.98 -2.55
C GLU A 39 -76.66 99.45 -2.90
N GLY A 40 -75.72 99.79 -3.79
CA GLY A 40 -75.56 101.15 -4.31
C GLY A 40 -76.80 101.68 -5.03
N GLU A 41 -77.50 100.85 -5.82
CA GLU A 41 -78.77 101.24 -6.47
C GLU A 41 -79.93 101.42 -5.47
N ILE A 42 -79.95 100.65 -4.37
CA ILE A 42 -80.88 100.85 -3.26
C ILE A 42 -80.60 102.17 -2.56
N GLU A 43 -79.34 102.50 -2.30
CA GLU A 43 -78.94 103.76 -1.68
C GLU A 43 -79.27 104.96 -2.59
N LYS A 44 -79.00 104.88 -3.89
CA LYS A 44 -79.47 105.90 -4.86
C LYS A 44 -80.99 106.06 -4.83
N SER A 45 -81.74 104.96 -4.69
CA SER A 45 -83.20 105.03 -4.58
C SER A 45 -83.63 105.77 -3.31
N ARG A 46 -82.89 105.60 -2.20
CA ARG A 46 -83.08 106.37 -0.96
C ARG A 46 -82.73 107.85 -1.17
N GLU A 47 -81.59 108.17 -1.77
CA GLU A 47 -81.19 109.55 -2.09
C GLU A 47 -82.20 110.26 -3.00
N ILE A 48 -82.76 109.56 -4.01
CA ILE A 48 -83.82 110.10 -4.88
C ILE A 48 -85.08 110.39 -4.05
N VAL A 49 -85.50 109.48 -3.17
CA VAL A 49 -86.63 109.73 -2.26
C VAL A 49 -86.34 110.95 -1.40
N GLU A 50 -85.18 111.04 -0.75
CA GLU A 50 -84.79 112.19 0.08
C GLU A 50 -84.79 113.51 -0.70
N ARG A 51 -84.27 113.52 -1.94
CA ARG A 51 -84.28 114.69 -2.84
C ARG A 51 -85.68 115.09 -3.29
N VAL A 52 -86.45 114.14 -3.82
CA VAL A 52 -87.80 114.34 -4.33
C VAL A 52 -88.77 114.77 -3.23
N PHE A 53 -88.56 114.30 -1.99
CA PHE A 53 -89.26 114.81 -0.81
C PHE A 53 -88.80 116.23 -0.44
N SER A 54 -87.50 116.51 -0.45
CA SER A 54 -86.97 117.85 -0.18
C SER A 54 -87.47 118.90 -1.19
N ASP A 55 -87.57 118.53 -2.47
CA ASP A 55 -88.06 119.39 -3.56
C ASP A 55 -89.57 119.74 -3.40
N MET A 56 -90.39 118.82 -2.89
CA MET A 56 -91.80 119.13 -2.58
C MET A 56 -91.99 119.95 -1.28
N ILE A 57 -91.08 119.79 -0.32
CA ILE A 57 -91.21 120.28 1.06
C ILE A 57 -90.38 121.56 1.30
N GLY A 58 -89.81 122.15 0.24
CA GLY A 58 -88.86 123.25 0.32
C GLY A 58 -89.19 124.36 1.34
N GLY A 59 -88.23 124.64 2.22
CA GLY A 59 -88.27 125.74 3.17
C GLY A 59 -88.04 127.07 2.45
N GLU A 60 -88.92 128.05 2.70
CA GLU A 60 -89.00 129.38 2.07
C GLU A 60 -89.79 129.46 0.74
N ALA A 61 -90.97 128.84 0.70
CA ALA A 61 -92.00 129.14 -0.28
C ALA A 61 -92.85 130.35 0.16
N SER A 62 -93.21 131.27 -0.76
CA SER A 62 -94.07 132.43 -0.46
C SER A 62 -95.52 132.04 -0.17
N ASP A 63 -95.97 130.93 -0.77
CA ASP A 63 -97.27 130.28 -0.53
C ASP A 63 -97.06 128.79 -0.22
N TYR A 64 -97.71 128.29 0.84
CA TYR A 64 -97.61 126.90 1.26
C TYR A 64 -98.92 126.39 1.88
N ILE A 65 -99.09 125.06 1.91
CA ILE A 65 -100.09 124.40 2.77
C ILE A 65 -99.39 123.47 3.75
N GLU A 66 -99.93 123.36 4.95
CA GLU A 66 -99.43 122.41 5.95
C GLU A 66 -100.39 121.22 6.03
N ILE A 67 -99.92 120.04 5.61
CA ILE A 67 -100.66 118.79 5.77
C ILE A 67 -99.87 117.93 6.75
N CYS A 68 -100.47 117.62 7.90
CA CYS A 68 -99.88 116.75 8.93
C CYS A 68 -98.47 117.21 9.40
N GLY A 69 -98.25 118.51 9.56
CA GLY A 69 -96.97 119.07 10.03
C GLY A 69 -95.88 119.23 8.96
N VAL A 70 -96.19 118.96 7.69
CA VAL A 70 -95.29 119.12 6.55
C VAL A 70 -95.73 120.31 5.69
N ARG A 71 -94.85 121.29 5.46
CA ARG A 71 -95.11 122.44 4.58
C ARG A 71 -94.87 122.06 3.12
N ILE A 72 -95.93 122.11 2.32
CA ILE A 72 -95.91 121.79 0.89
C ILE A 72 -95.83 123.10 0.12
N ASN A 73 -94.83 123.22 -0.77
CA ASN A 73 -94.60 124.41 -1.57
C ASN A 73 -95.70 124.59 -2.64
N LEU A 74 -96.41 125.73 -2.62
CA LEU A 74 -97.43 126.10 -3.60
C LEU A 74 -97.01 127.21 -4.57
N THR A 75 -95.78 127.71 -4.48
CA THR A 75 -95.30 128.84 -5.29
C THR A 75 -95.51 128.56 -6.79
N GLY A 76 -96.29 129.39 -7.49
CA GLY A 76 -96.74 129.18 -8.88
C GLY A 76 -98.28 129.15 -9.04
N ARG A 77 -98.80 128.86 -10.24
CA ARG A 77 -100.25 128.60 -10.45
C ARG A 77 -100.63 127.20 -9.92
N ILE A 78 -101.90 126.98 -9.54
CA ILE A 78 -102.40 125.66 -9.09
C ILE A 78 -102.06 124.53 -10.08
N GLU A 79 -102.10 124.82 -11.38
CA GLU A 79 -101.74 123.89 -12.46
C GLU A 79 -100.27 123.45 -12.37
N GLU A 80 -99.34 124.36 -12.07
CA GLU A 80 -97.90 124.07 -11.93
C GLU A 80 -97.60 123.23 -10.67
N PHE A 81 -98.41 123.37 -9.61
CA PHE A 81 -98.35 122.47 -8.45
C PHE A 81 -98.78 121.04 -8.82
N PHE A 82 -99.91 120.87 -9.51
CA PHE A 82 -100.38 119.55 -9.92
C PHE A 82 -99.41 118.89 -10.91
N ASP A 83 -98.77 119.64 -11.80
CA ASP A 83 -97.72 119.12 -12.69
C ASP A 83 -96.49 118.62 -11.91
N ARG A 84 -96.03 119.38 -10.91
CA ARG A 84 -94.95 118.96 -9.99
C ARG A 84 -95.34 117.74 -9.17
N TYR A 85 -96.56 117.70 -8.65
CA TYR A 85 -97.09 116.55 -7.88
C TYR A 85 -97.24 115.30 -8.75
N ASP A 86 -97.68 115.42 -10.00
CA ASP A 86 -97.77 114.30 -10.93
C ASP A 86 -96.39 113.84 -11.40
N ALA A 87 -95.42 114.74 -11.53
CA ALA A 87 -94.01 114.37 -11.72
C ALA A 87 -93.46 113.62 -10.50
N PHE A 88 -93.67 114.13 -9.29
CA PHE A 88 -93.33 113.50 -8.01
C PHE A 88 -93.94 112.10 -7.91
N ARG A 89 -95.25 111.95 -8.14
CA ARG A 89 -95.96 110.67 -8.05
C ARG A 89 -95.41 109.65 -9.04
N ARG A 90 -95.05 110.11 -10.26
CA ARG A 90 -94.44 109.26 -11.30
C ARG A 90 -93.01 108.83 -10.93
N GLU A 91 -92.17 109.75 -10.46
CA GLU A 91 -90.81 109.50 -9.98
C GLU A 91 -90.79 108.57 -8.76
N LEU A 92 -91.60 108.87 -7.75
CA LEU A 92 -91.74 108.06 -6.53
C LEU A 92 -92.25 106.66 -6.86
N GLY A 93 -93.28 106.55 -7.72
CA GLY A 93 -93.79 105.26 -8.17
C GLY A 93 -92.75 104.42 -8.92
N LYS A 94 -91.89 105.04 -9.74
CA LYS A 94 -90.75 104.36 -10.39
C LYS A 94 -89.70 103.93 -9.36
N THR A 95 -89.36 104.80 -8.42
CA THR A 95 -88.34 104.58 -7.38
C THR A 95 -88.74 103.50 -6.40
N ILE A 96 -89.99 103.50 -5.91
CA ILE A 96 -90.53 102.43 -5.04
C ILE A 96 -90.48 101.07 -5.76
N ARG A 97 -90.86 101.01 -7.04
CA ARG A 97 -90.75 99.78 -7.83
C ARG A 97 -89.31 99.33 -8.01
N SER A 98 -88.39 100.26 -8.26
CA SER A 98 -86.95 99.98 -8.37
C SER A 98 -86.38 99.45 -7.05
N TYR A 99 -86.67 100.12 -5.93
CA TYR A 99 -86.28 99.72 -4.57
C TYR A 99 -86.74 98.30 -4.25
N TRP A 100 -88.03 97.99 -4.43
CA TRP A 100 -88.53 96.64 -4.10
C TRP A 100 -87.98 95.55 -5.03
N ARG A 101 -87.75 95.86 -6.32
CA ARG A 101 -87.06 94.94 -7.25
C ARG A 101 -85.63 94.67 -6.79
N ASN A 102 -84.88 95.72 -6.46
CA ASN A 102 -83.50 95.61 -6.00
C ASN A 102 -83.41 94.93 -4.63
N LYS A 103 -84.32 95.20 -3.68
CA LYS A 103 -84.39 94.52 -2.39
C LYS A 103 -84.69 93.03 -2.52
N LYS A 104 -85.60 92.66 -3.43
CA LYS A 104 -85.87 91.25 -3.76
C LYS A 104 -84.65 90.58 -4.40
N LEU A 105 -83.96 91.29 -5.29
CA LEU A 105 -82.73 90.79 -5.92
C LEU A 105 -81.59 90.62 -4.90
N LEU A 106 -81.42 91.57 -3.97
CA LEU A 106 -80.45 91.52 -2.89
C LEU A 106 -80.65 90.30 -1.98
N GLY A 107 -81.90 90.00 -1.61
CA GLY A 107 -82.22 88.80 -0.82
C GLY A 107 -81.84 87.49 -1.55
N LYS A 108 -82.09 87.43 -2.87
CA LYS A 108 -81.67 86.30 -3.71
C LYS A 108 -80.15 86.17 -3.77
N LEU A 109 -79.45 87.25 -4.12
CA LEU A 109 -77.99 87.27 -4.21
C LEU A 109 -77.30 86.95 -2.88
N THR A 110 -77.86 87.41 -1.76
CA THR A 110 -77.35 87.08 -0.41
C THR A 110 -77.46 85.59 -0.11
N THR A 111 -78.59 84.97 -0.49
CA THR A 111 -78.77 83.51 -0.35
C THR A 111 -77.82 82.75 -1.27
N GLU A 112 -77.65 83.21 -2.51
CA GLU A 112 -76.70 82.64 -3.47
C GLU A 112 -75.24 82.76 -3.00
N LYS A 113 -74.86 83.89 -2.38
CA LYS A 113 -73.55 84.09 -1.77
C LYS A 113 -73.28 83.06 -0.69
N ILE A 114 -74.20 82.88 0.26
CA ILE A 114 -74.05 81.90 1.35
C ILE A 114 -73.95 80.48 0.77
N SER A 115 -74.82 80.14 -0.20
CA SER A 115 -74.76 78.84 -0.88
C SER A 115 -73.43 78.61 -1.60
N ALA A 116 -72.90 79.63 -2.28
CA ALA A 116 -71.61 79.57 -2.96
C ALA A 116 -70.44 79.44 -1.96
N GLN A 117 -70.49 80.12 -0.82
CA GLN A 117 -69.49 79.99 0.26
C GLN A 117 -69.46 78.56 0.82
N ASN A 118 -70.62 78.01 1.20
CA ASN A 118 -70.71 76.64 1.71
C ASN A 118 -70.20 75.61 0.69
N LYS A 119 -70.52 75.81 -0.61
CA LYS A 119 -70.00 74.95 -1.68
C LYS A 119 -68.48 75.03 -1.81
N ILE A 120 -67.91 76.23 -1.70
CA ILE A 120 -66.45 76.43 -1.75
C ILE A 120 -65.77 75.71 -0.58
N GLU A 121 -66.29 75.86 0.64
CA GLU A 121 -65.74 75.22 1.84
C GLU A 121 -65.76 73.68 1.71
N ALA A 122 -66.91 73.11 1.34
CA ALA A 122 -67.03 71.67 1.12
C ALA A 122 -66.10 71.16 0.01
N PHE A 123 -65.96 71.91 -1.09
CA PHE A 123 -65.02 71.55 -2.16
C PHE A 123 -63.55 71.66 -1.73
N GLN A 124 -63.20 72.63 -0.89
CA GLN A 124 -61.85 72.76 -0.34
C GLN A 124 -61.49 71.59 0.56
N GLU A 125 -62.41 71.17 1.43
CA GLU A 125 -62.22 70.00 2.28
C GLU A 125 -62.03 68.73 1.43
N TYR A 126 -62.89 68.52 0.44
CA TYR A 126 -62.76 67.41 -0.51
C TYR A 126 -61.40 67.40 -1.23
N LEU A 127 -60.94 68.56 -1.71
CA LEU A 127 -59.63 68.69 -2.35
C LEU A 127 -58.47 68.40 -1.40
N ASN A 128 -58.55 68.86 -0.16
CA ASN A 128 -57.53 68.59 0.85
C ASN A 128 -57.43 67.09 1.16
N ASN A 129 -58.58 66.41 1.27
CA ASN A 129 -58.64 64.96 1.44
C ASN A 129 -58.02 64.23 0.24
N LEU A 130 -58.37 64.61 -0.99
CA LEU A 130 -57.75 64.05 -2.20
C LEU A 130 -56.23 64.24 -2.24
N LYS A 131 -55.73 65.42 -1.85
CA LYS A 131 -54.28 65.69 -1.76
C LYS A 131 -53.60 64.83 -0.71
N SER A 132 -54.23 64.66 0.46
CA SER A 132 -53.75 63.78 1.52
C SER A 132 -53.64 62.33 1.03
N ASP A 133 -54.69 61.81 0.39
CA ASP A 133 -54.72 60.47 -0.17
C ASP A 133 -53.66 60.27 -1.26
N LEU A 134 -53.52 61.25 -2.16
CA LEU A 134 -52.47 61.24 -3.20
C LEU A 134 -51.06 61.18 -2.59
N ASN A 135 -50.79 61.95 -1.54
CA ASN A 135 -49.51 61.94 -0.85
C ASN A 135 -49.25 60.61 -0.14
N ARG A 136 -50.26 60.03 0.51
CA ARG A 136 -50.16 58.69 1.14
C ARG A 136 -49.89 57.61 0.10
N LEU A 137 -50.56 57.67 -1.06
CA LEU A 137 -50.31 56.76 -2.18
C LEU A 137 -48.89 56.89 -2.75
N ARG A 138 -48.39 58.12 -2.91
CA ARG A 138 -46.99 58.36 -3.34
C ARG A 138 -45.97 57.79 -2.36
N ALA A 139 -46.20 57.96 -1.06
CA ALA A 139 -45.35 57.38 -0.02
C ALA A 139 -45.38 55.84 -0.07
N SER A 140 -46.58 55.26 -0.20
CA SER A 140 -46.75 53.81 -0.35
C SER A 140 -46.03 53.26 -1.60
N ALA A 141 -46.15 53.95 -2.75
CA ALA A 141 -45.45 53.58 -3.98
C ALA A 141 -43.92 53.57 -3.81
N THR A 142 -43.38 54.56 -3.08
CA THR A 142 -41.95 54.65 -2.78
C THR A 142 -41.50 53.50 -1.88
N ASN A 143 -42.28 53.17 -0.84
CA ASN A 143 -41.97 52.03 0.04
C ASN A 143 -41.99 50.70 -0.72
N VAL A 144 -43.00 50.47 -1.57
CA VAL A 144 -43.06 49.25 -2.41
C VAL A 144 -41.85 49.15 -3.33
N LYS A 145 -41.40 50.27 -3.91
CA LYS A 145 -40.20 50.31 -4.74
C LYS A 145 -38.96 49.91 -3.94
N ASN A 146 -38.75 50.49 -2.75
CA ASN A 146 -37.60 50.16 -1.90
C ASN A 146 -37.59 48.67 -1.51
N ILE A 147 -38.74 48.12 -1.12
CA ILE A 147 -38.87 46.68 -0.80
C ILE A 147 -38.53 45.81 -2.02
N LEU A 148 -38.98 46.21 -3.20
CA LEU A 148 -38.67 45.48 -4.44
C LEU A 148 -37.17 45.50 -4.74
N ASP A 149 -36.51 46.63 -4.54
CA ASP A 149 -35.06 46.77 -4.71
C ASP A 149 -34.30 45.87 -3.71
N ASP A 150 -34.72 45.83 -2.44
CA ASP A 150 -34.14 44.95 -1.41
C ASP A 150 -34.33 43.46 -1.72
N ILE A 151 -35.52 43.07 -2.22
CA ILE A 151 -35.81 41.70 -2.67
C ILE A 151 -34.92 41.32 -3.85
N ASN A 152 -34.76 42.22 -4.83
CA ASN A 152 -33.92 41.98 -6.00
C ASN A 152 -32.44 41.81 -5.61
N GLU A 153 -31.93 42.62 -4.70
CA GLU A 153 -30.56 42.49 -4.21
C GLU A 153 -30.37 41.19 -3.41
N SER A 154 -31.33 40.86 -2.54
CA SER A 154 -31.33 39.58 -1.80
C SER A 154 -31.33 38.37 -2.74
N TYR A 155 -32.16 38.41 -3.79
CA TYR A 155 -32.20 37.38 -4.83
C TYR A 155 -30.85 37.26 -5.56
N ARG A 156 -30.23 38.39 -5.93
CA ARG A 156 -28.91 38.43 -6.57
C ARG A 156 -27.83 37.78 -5.70
N ILE A 157 -27.79 38.12 -4.41
CA ILE A 157 -26.85 37.53 -3.44
C ILE A 157 -27.07 36.02 -3.31
N CYS A 158 -28.33 35.58 -3.18
CA CYS A 158 -28.67 34.15 -3.10
C CYS A 158 -28.24 33.39 -4.36
N LYS A 159 -28.47 33.95 -5.55
CA LYS A 159 -28.03 33.39 -6.83
C LYS A 159 -26.50 33.27 -6.91
N LEU A 160 -25.77 34.28 -6.46
CA LEU A 160 -24.30 34.22 -6.39
C LEU A 160 -23.81 33.15 -5.41
N LYS A 161 -24.42 33.03 -4.23
CA LYS A 161 -24.08 31.99 -3.25
C LYS A 161 -24.34 30.59 -3.80
N LEU A 162 -25.46 30.40 -4.50
CA LEU A 162 -25.79 29.14 -5.16
C LEU A 162 -24.74 28.79 -6.23
N ASN A 163 -24.37 29.73 -7.11
CA ASN A 163 -23.35 29.51 -8.13
C ASN A 163 -21.99 29.15 -7.50
N ARG A 164 -21.57 29.85 -6.45
CA ARG A 164 -20.33 29.51 -5.72
C ARG A 164 -20.39 28.10 -5.11
N CYS A 165 -21.55 27.70 -4.59
CA CYS A 165 -21.76 26.35 -4.08
C CYS A 165 -21.62 25.31 -5.19
N ARG A 166 -22.31 25.50 -6.33
CA ARG A 166 -22.20 24.62 -7.51
C ARG A 166 -20.75 24.47 -7.95
N GLU A 167 -20.01 25.57 -8.09
CA GLU A 167 -18.60 25.54 -8.48
C GLU A 167 -17.69 24.85 -7.45
N LYS A 168 -17.96 25.05 -6.16
CA LYS A 168 -17.21 24.36 -5.09
C LYS A 168 -17.43 22.85 -5.16
N VAL A 169 -18.66 22.39 -5.36
CA VAL A 169 -18.95 20.94 -5.49
C VAL A 169 -18.37 20.38 -6.79
N LYS A 170 -18.51 21.09 -7.93
CA LYS A 170 -17.88 20.71 -9.20
C LYS A 170 -16.36 20.54 -9.06
N ARG A 171 -15.68 21.46 -8.38
CA ARG A 171 -14.23 21.36 -8.12
C ARG A 171 -13.88 20.13 -7.29
N ARG A 172 -14.61 19.88 -6.21
CA ARG A 172 -14.42 18.69 -5.37
C ARG A 172 -14.64 17.40 -6.13
N LEU A 173 -15.68 17.32 -6.96
CA LEU A 173 -15.91 16.16 -7.82
C LEU A 173 -14.74 15.94 -8.80
N LYS A 174 -14.16 17.01 -9.37
CA LYS A 174 -12.97 16.90 -10.23
C LYS A 174 -11.74 16.38 -9.45
N GLU A 175 -11.52 16.86 -8.23
CA GLU A 175 -10.44 16.37 -7.35
C GLU A 175 -10.64 14.87 -7.03
N GLU A 176 -11.88 14.48 -6.71
CA GLU A 176 -12.20 13.09 -6.41
C GLU A 176 -12.00 12.15 -7.61
N LYS A 177 -12.10 12.64 -8.87
CA LYS A 177 -11.67 11.82 -10.02
C LYS A 177 -10.20 11.40 -9.92
N GLY A 178 -9.34 12.30 -9.42
CA GLY A 178 -7.93 11.99 -9.18
C GLY A 178 -7.78 10.85 -8.19
N ARG A 179 -8.53 10.90 -7.09
CA ARG A 179 -8.57 9.85 -6.05
C ARG A 179 -9.13 8.53 -6.57
N LEU A 180 -10.22 8.55 -7.34
CA LEU A 180 -10.77 7.34 -7.97
C LEU A 180 -9.76 6.68 -8.93
N LYS A 181 -9.00 7.47 -9.69
CA LYS A 181 -7.92 6.95 -10.54
C LYS A 181 -6.81 6.31 -9.71
N GLU A 182 -6.49 6.87 -8.55
CA GLU A 182 -5.53 6.28 -7.62
C GLU A 182 -6.00 4.94 -7.08
N TYR A 183 -7.26 4.83 -6.63
CA TYR A 183 -7.84 3.54 -6.23
C TYR A 183 -7.83 2.50 -7.35
N ILE A 184 -8.06 2.92 -8.61
CA ILE A 184 -7.93 2.03 -9.77
C ILE A 184 -6.48 1.53 -9.92
N ARG A 185 -5.48 2.41 -9.78
CA ARG A 185 -4.07 2.00 -9.83
C ARG A 185 -3.75 1.03 -8.70
N GLU A 186 -4.19 1.33 -7.48
CA GLU A 186 -3.96 0.47 -6.32
C GLU A 186 -4.59 -0.91 -6.50
N LEU A 187 -5.85 -0.99 -6.93
CA LEU A 187 -6.50 -2.28 -7.18
C LEU A 187 -5.82 -3.08 -8.32
N ASN A 188 -5.38 -2.41 -9.39
CA ASN A 188 -4.60 -3.07 -10.43
C ASN A 188 -3.24 -3.56 -9.89
N ARG A 189 -2.59 -2.79 -9.01
CA ARG A 189 -1.36 -3.20 -8.33
C ARG A 189 -1.59 -4.47 -7.50
N LEU A 190 -2.61 -4.47 -6.64
CA LEU A 190 -2.97 -5.63 -5.82
C LEU A 190 -3.23 -6.87 -6.69
N ARG A 191 -3.94 -6.70 -7.81
CA ARG A 191 -4.23 -7.80 -8.74
C ARG A 191 -3.01 -8.31 -9.48
N ASN A 192 -2.16 -7.41 -9.98
CA ASN A 192 -1.08 -7.78 -10.87
C ASN A 192 0.20 -8.17 -10.12
N GLU A 193 0.38 -7.71 -8.88
CA GLU A 193 1.55 -8.00 -8.05
C GLU A 193 1.22 -9.00 -6.94
N GLU A 194 0.30 -8.68 -6.03
CA GLU A 194 0.04 -9.53 -4.85
C GLU A 194 -0.64 -10.84 -5.22
N ILE A 195 -1.74 -10.76 -5.97
CA ILE A 195 -2.47 -11.96 -6.42
C ILE A 195 -1.61 -12.82 -7.35
N TYR A 196 -0.77 -12.20 -8.18
CA TYR A 196 0.17 -12.94 -9.03
C TYR A 196 1.20 -13.69 -8.18
N ARG A 197 1.83 -13.02 -7.20
CA ARG A 197 2.78 -13.64 -6.27
C ARG A 197 2.16 -14.78 -5.47
N PHE A 198 0.91 -14.62 -5.01
CA PHE A 198 0.21 -15.70 -4.33
C PHE A 198 -0.01 -16.90 -5.24
N ARG A 199 -0.41 -16.71 -6.50
CA ARG A 199 -0.58 -17.82 -7.46
C ARG A 199 0.74 -18.55 -7.73
N GLU A 200 1.84 -17.82 -7.86
CA GLU A 200 3.17 -18.39 -8.04
C GLU A 200 3.60 -19.22 -6.82
N SER A 201 3.41 -18.67 -5.61
CA SER A 201 3.72 -19.35 -4.35
C SER A 201 2.89 -20.63 -4.17
N ILE A 202 1.59 -20.56 -4.47
CA ILE A 202 0.67 -21.71 -4.46
C ILE A 202 1.10 -22.79 -5.46
N ASP A 203 1.49 -22.41 -6.68
CA ASP A 203 1.99 -23.37 -7.68
C ASP A 203 3.30 -24.02 -7.24
N GLY A 204 4.21 -23.26 -6.62
CA GLY A 204 5.42 -23.77 -6.00
C GLY A 204 5.14 -24.78 -4.88
N LEU A 205 4.22 -24.45 -3.96
CA LEU A 205 3.82 -25.33 -2.87
C LEU A 205 3.18 -26.62 -3.39
N LYS A 206 2.28 -26.54 -4.38
CA LYS A 206 1.69 -27.72 -5.03
C LYS A 206 2.76 -28.69 -5.54
N LYS A 207 3.75 -28.15 -6.29
CA LYS A 207 4.84 -28.96 -6.85
C LYS A 207 5.71 -29.59 -5.76
N ARG A 208 6.02 -28.85 -4.69
CA ARG A 208 6.81 -29.37 -3.55
C ARG A 208 6.06 -30.49 -2.84
N ILE A 209 4.80 -30.28 -2.48
CA ILE A 209 3.95 -31.27 -1.80
C ILE A 209 3.83 -32.56 -2.64
N GLU A 210 3.55 -32.43 -3.94
CA GLU A 210 3.49 -33.58 -4.86
C GLU A 210 4.86 -34.30 -4.97
N GLY A 211 5.95 -33.54 -4.98
CA GLY A 211 7.32 -34.06 -4.97
C GLY A 211 7.65 -34.85 -3.70
N TYR A 212 7.27 -34.33 -2.52
CA TYR A 212 7.44 -35.04 -1.26
C TYR A 212 6.58 -36.29 -1.22
N ARG A 213 5.31 -36.21 -1.63
CA ARG A 213 4.42 -37.39 -1.72
C ARG A 213 5.06 -38.53 -2.51
N ARG A 214 5.57 -38.25 -3.71
CA ARG A 214 6.30 -39.24 -4.52
C ARG A 214 7.56 -39.76 -3.82
N SER A 215 8.28 -38.89 -3.11
CA SER A 215 9.50 -39.26 -2.39
C SER A 215 9.22 -40.16 -1.19
N PHE A 216 8.15 -39.92 -0.43
CA PHE A 216 7.71 -40.77 0.66
C PHE A 216 7.25 -42.14 0.13
N ILE A 217 6.44 -42.17 -0.94
CA ILE A 217 6.03 -43.43 -1.59
C ILE A 217 7.24 -44.25 -2.06
N ASN A 218 8.24 -43.60 -2.68
CA ASN A 218 9.46 -44.27 -3.11
C ASN A 218 10.28 -44.80 -1.93
N LEU A 219 10.45 -43.99 -0.87
CA LEU A 219 11.17 -44.41 0.33
C LEU A 219 10.49 -45.61 1.00
N ARG A 220 9.15 -45.58 1.10
CA ARG A 220 8.32 -46.69 1.59
C ARG A 220 8.59 -47.98 0.79
N SER A 221 8.47 -47.91 -0.53
CA SER A 221 8.74 -49.06 -1.43
C SER A 221 10.15 -49.60 -1.24
N ARG A 222 11.17 -48.73 -1.19
CA ARG A 222 12.58 -49.15 -0.99
C ARG A 222 12.80 -49.85 0.34
N ILE A 223 12.12 -49.42 1.41
CA ILE A 223 12.19 -50.07 2.71
C ILE A 223 11.50 -51.44 2.67
N GLU A 224 10.31 -51.53 2.07
CA GLU A 224 9.58 -52.79 1.90
C GLU A 224 10.34 -53.81 1.06
N ASP A 225 10.94 -53.37 -0.06
CA ASP A 225 11.79 -54.19 -0.92
C ASP A 225 13.01 -54.70 -0.14
N PHE A 226 13.70 -53.81 0.59
CA PHE A 226 14.85 -54.19 1.40
C PHE A 226 14.48 -55.14 2.54
N LYS A 227 13.27 -55.03 3.11
CA LYS A 227 12.80 -55.95 4.16
C LYS A 227 12.48 -57.34 3.61
N SER A 228 11.94 -57.39 2.39
CA SER A 228 11.57 -58.65 1.71
C SER A 228 12.80 -59.42 1.22
N ASP A 229 13.80 -58.71 0.69
CA ASP A 229 15.07 -59.29 0.27
C ASP A 229 16.24 -58.36 0.65
N PRO A 230 16.84 -58.56 1.83
CA PRO A 230 18.01 -57.79 2.25
C PRO A 230 19.28 -58.11 1.44
N GLY A 231 19.25 -59.14 0.58
CA GLY A 231 20.42 -59.63 -0.17
C GLY A 231 21.39 -60.47 0.66
N TYR A 232 20.92 -61.10 1.75
CA TYR A 232 21.73 -61.93 2.66
C TYR A 232 21.09 -63.31 2.93
N PRO A 233 21.88 -64.39 3.08
CA PRO A 233 21.37 -65.71 3.45
C PRO A 233 20.58 -65.72 4.78
N ASP A 234 19.59 -66.62 4.88
CA ASP A 234 18.67 -66.76 6.03
C ASP A 234 19.38 -66.93 7.39
N GLU A 235 20.54 -67.57 7.38
CA GLU A 235 21.38 -67.78 8.56
C GLU A 235 21.81 -66.44 9.21
N PHE A 236 22.13 -65.44 8.39
CA PHE A 236 22.52 -64.10 8.85
C PHE A 236 21.31 -63.23 9.21
N LEU A 237 20.18 -63.42 8.52
CA LEU A 237 18.92 -62.74 8.83
C LEU A 237 18.35 -63.17 10.19
N ASN A 238 18.70 -64.39 10.63
CA ASN A 238 18.27 -64.91 11.91
C ASN A 238 19.02 -64.36 13.12
N LEU A 239 20.11 -63.60 12.92
CA LEU A 239 20.85 -62.94 13.99
C LEU A 239 19.96 -61.94 14.73
N GLU A 240 19.92 -62.03 16.06
CA GLU A 240 19.10 -61.15 16.93
C GLU A 240 19.35 -59.66 16.67
N GLY A 241 20.60 -59.27 16.39
CA GLY A 241 20.95 -57.89 16.05
C GLY A 241 20.37 -57.43 14.70
N VAL A 242 20.23 -58.34 13.72
CA VAL A 242 19.61 -58.05 12.42
C VAL A 242 18.09 -58.00 12.56
N LYS A 243 17.48 -58.95 13.30
CA LYS A 243 16.03 -58.95 13.59
C LYS A 243 15.56 -57.64 14.25
N LYS A 244 16.29 -57.16 15.25
CA LYS A 244 15.99 -55.87 15.91
C LYS A 244 16.03 -54.69 14.93
N LEU A 245 17.02 -54.66 14.04
CA LEU A 245 17.15 -53.60 13.04
C LEU A 245 16.06 -53.68 11.95
N LEU A 246 15.65 -54.88 11.55
CA LEU A 246 14.54 -55.09 10.61
C LEU A 246 13.19 -54.71 11.24
N ASN A 247 12.95 -55.07 12.52
CA ASN A 247 11.73 -54.64 13.22
C ASN A 247 11.65 -53.12 13.38
N ARG A 248 12.79 -52.44 13.53
CA ARG A 248 12.84 -50.97 13.58
C ARG A 248 12.48 -50.31 12.24
N LEU A 249 12.57 -51.04 11.12
CA LEU A 249 12.05 -50.56 9.84
C LEU A 249 10.51 -50.56 9.80
N ASP A 250 9.83 -51.38 10.60
CA ASP A 250 8.36 -51.38 10.67
C ASP A 250 7.82 -50.14 11.39
N GLU A 251 8.47 -49.73 12.49
CA GLU A 251 8.16 -48.45 13.16
C GLU A 251 8.34 -47.28 12.19
N PHE A 252 9.40 -47.35 11.37
CA PHE A 252 9.71 -46.34 10.38
C PHE A 252 8.73 -46.32 9.19
N LEU A 253 8.28 -47.48 8.71
CA LEU A 253 7.18 -47.55 7.74
C LEU A 253 5.90 -46.93 8.30
N GLY A 254 5.60 -47.15 9.59
CA GLY A 254 4.52 -46.47 10.29
C GLY A 254 4.66 -44.94 10.31
N GLU A 255 5.86 -44.42 10.61
CA GLU A 255 6.14 -42.98 10.50
C GLU A 255 5.90 -42.45 9.07
N ILE A 256 6.31 -43.19 8.03
CA ILE A 256 6.07 -42.77 6.63
C ILE A 256 4.57 -42.77 6.30
N ASP A 257 3.84 -43.79 6.73
CA ASP A 257 2.40 -43.90 6.53
C ASP A 257 1.67 -42.70 7.18
N GLU A 258 2.09 -42.21 8.36
CA GLU A 258 1.48 -41.01 8.96
C GLU A 258 1.54 -39.74 8.07
N PHE A 259 2.56 -39.63 7.21
CA PHE A 259 2.68 -38.52 6.25
C PHE A 259 1.87 -38.75 4.97
N ILE A 260 1.83 -40.00 4.46
CA ILE A 260 1.15 -40.36 3.20
C ILE A 260 -0.36 -40.59 3.43
N ASP A 261 -0.70 -41.48 4.36
CA ASP A 261 -2.02 -42.07 4.61
C ASP A 261 -2.26 -42.22 6.12
N LYS A 262 -3.02 -41.31 6.74
CA LYS A 262 -3.64 -41.65 8.02
C LYS A 262 -4.87 -42.49 7.75
N SER A 263 -4.88 -43.73 8.21
CA SER A 263 -6.01 -44.66 8.13
C SER A 263 -7.34 -44.01 8.56
N GLY A 264 -8.11 -43.47 7.61
CA GLY A 264 -9.39 -42.78 7.85
C GLY A 264 -9.33 -41.30 8.30
N LYS A 265 -8.15 -40.64 8.31
CA LYS A 265 -7.99 -39.17 8.47
C LYS A 265 -6.96 -38.66 7.45
N ALA A 266 -7.11 -37.44 6.93
CA ALA A 266 -6.10 -36.86 6.03
C ALA A 266 -4.70 -36.93 6.69
N GLY A 267 -3.72 -37.55 6.01
CA GLY A 267 -2.31 -37.48 6.40
C GLY A 267 -1.79 -36.04 6.27
N LEU A 268 -0.58 -35.76 6.77
CA LEU A 268 -0.05 -34.38 6.73
C LEU A 268 0.07 -33.83 5.30
N ILE A 269 0.39 -34.69 4.32
CA ILE A 269 0.43 -34.30 2.89
C ILE A 269 -0.97 -33.96 2.36
N PRO A 270 -1.99 -34.84 2.49
CA PRO A 270 -3.37 -34.48 2.15
C PRO A 270 -3.90 -33.22 2.85
N GLU A 271 -3.57 -32.99 4.12
CA GLU A 271 -3.92 -31.77 4.85
C GLU A 271 -3.33 -30.52 4.17
N CYS A 272 -2.05 -30.56 3.79
CA CYS A 272 -1.40 -29.48 3.06
C CYS A 272 -2.03 -29.29 1.66
N GLU A 273 -2.37 -30.38 0.95
CA GLU A 273 -3.07 -30.32 -0.35
C GLU A 273 -4.44 -29.61 -0.24
N ASP A 274 -5.21 -29.92 0.81
CA ASP A 274 -6.49 -29.29 1.10
C ASP A 274 -6.32 -27.80 1.47
N GLU A 275 -5.35 -27.45 2.31
CA GLU A 275 -5.04 -26.06 2.67
C GLU A 275 -4.61 -25.23 1.45
N VAL A 276 -3.75 -25.79 0.59
CA VAL A 276 -3.38 -25.17 -0.69
C VAL A 276 -4.63 -24.86 -1.51
N LYS A 277 -5.58 -25.79 -1.59
CA LYS A 277 -6.82 -25.61 -2.35
C LYS A 277 -7.68 -24.51 -1.76
N GLU A 278 -7.87 -24.49 -0.45
CA GLU A 278 -8.61 -23.43 0.24
C GLU A 278 -7.98 -22.05 0.02
N ILE A 279 -6.65 -21.95 0.13
CA ILE A 279 -5.92 -20.70 -0.11
C ILE A 279 -6.09 -20.28 -1.58
N SER A 280 -6.01 -21.22 -2.52
CA SER A 280 -6.25 -20.97 -3.95
C SER A 280 -7.65 -20.42 -4.20
N ASP A 281 -8.69 -20.97 -3.56
CA ASP A 281 -10.06 -20.49 -3.67
C ASP A 281 -10.22 -19.08 -3.05
N MET A 282 -9.54 -18.81 -1.93
CA MET A 282 -9.49 -17.48 -1.32
C MET A 282 -8.86 -16.45 -2.27
N VAL A 283 -7.71 -16.78 -2.88
CA VAL A 283 -7.03 -15.91 -3.84
C VAL A 283 -7.93 -15.58 -5.02
N GLU A 284 -8.65 -16.56 -5.56
CA GLU A 284 -9.56 -16.33 -6.69
C GLU A 284 -10.78 -15.48 -6.29
N ASN A 285 -11.33 -15.69 -5.09
CA ASN A 285 -12.40 -14.84 -4.55
C ASN A 285 -11.92 -13.37 -4.39
N ILE A 286 -10.72 -13.16 -3.86
CA ILE A 286 -10.13 -11.82 -3.75
C ILE A 286 -9.96 -11.20 -5.15
N ASN A 287 -9.44 -11.96 -6.11
CA ASN A 287 -9.28 -11.52 -7.50
C ASN A 287 -10.62 -11.07 -8.13
N ASN A 288 -11.68 -11.86 -7.94
CA ASN A 288 -13.03 -11.53 -8.42
C ASN A 288 -13.58 -10.24 -7.77
N ARG A 289 -13.41 -10.09 -6.46
CA ARG A 289 -13.81 -8.88 -5.72
C ARG A 289 -13.03 -7.64 -6.15
N ILE A 290 -11.74 -7.78 -6.49
CA ILE A 290 -10.96 -6.71 -7.09
C ILE A 290 -11.57 -6.33 -8.45
N GLY A 291 -11.90 -7.30 -9.30
CA GLY A 291 -12.56 -7.08 -10.59
C GLY A 291 -13.88 -6.32 -10.48
N GLU A 292 -14.76 -6.76 -9.58
CA GLU A 292 -16.05 -6.10 -9.31
C GLU A 292 -15.84 -4.66 -8.79
N THR A 293 -14.94 -4.47 -7.83
CA THR A 293 -14.67 -3.15 -7.24
C THR A 293 -14.05 -2.19 -8.26
N LEU A 294 -13.15 -2.68 -9.13
CA LEU A 294 -12.63 -1.92 -10.26
C LEU A 294 -13.76 -1.47 -11.21
N GLY A 295 -14.71 -2.36 -11.52
CA GLY A 295 -15.89 -2.03 -12.32
C GLY A 295 -16.73 -0.93 -11.66
N ASN A 296 -17.01 -1.06 -10.37
CA ASN A 296 -17.79 -0.09 -9.60
C ASN A 296 -17.10 1.30 -9.56
N ILE A 297 -15.79 1.35 -9.32
CA ILE A 297 -15.04 2.62 -9.26
C ILE A 297 -14.96 3.28 -10.63
N LYS A 298 -14.75 2.51 -11.72
CA LYS A 298 -14.83 3.04 -13.09
C LYS A 298 -16.22 3.57 -13.41
N GLY A 299 -17.27 2.87 -12.98
CA GLY A 299 -18.65 3.34 -13.10
C GLY A 299 -18.87 4.66 -12.37
N LEU A 300 -18.39 4.77 -11.13
CA LEU A 300 -18.48 6.00 -10.34
C LEU A 300 -17.70 7.16 -10.98
N LEU A 301 -16.51 6.88 -11.54
CA LEU A 301 -15.72 7.85 -12.28
C LEU A 301 -16.51 8.42 -13.48
N ASN A 302 -17.19 7.55 -14.24
CA ASN A 302 -18.03 7.96 -15.37
C ASN A 302 -19.25 8.77 -14.91
N LYS A 303 -19.88 8.40 -13.79
CA LYS A 303 -21.02 9.14 -13.22
C LYS A 303 -20.66 10.57 -12.82
N ILE A 304 -19.41 10.87 -12.47
CA ILE A 304 -19.00 12.25 -12.18
C ILE A 304 -19.29 13.18 -13.36
N ASP A 305 -18.88 12.78 -14.57
CA ASP A 305 -19.12 13.58 -15.78
C ASP A 305 -20.51 13.41 -16.36
N GLY A 306 -21.04 12.17 -16.35
CA GLY A 306 -22.31 11.84 -17.01
C GLY A 306 -23.55 12.15 -16.18
N GLU A 307 -23.44 12.21 -14.85
CA GLU A 307 -24.60 12.34 -13.95
C GLU A 307 -24.44 13.52 -12.97
N TYR A 308 -23.41 13.51 -12.12
CA TYR A 308 -23.33 14.47 -11.01
C TYR A 308 -23.03 15.90 -11.45
N ILE A 309 -22.12 16.13 -12.41
CA ILE A 309 -21.85 17.47 -12.96
C ILE A 309 -23.10 18.05 -13.65
N PRO A 310 -23.80 17.32 -14.53
CA PRO A 310 -25.06 17.78 -15.11
C PRO A 310 -26.16 18.04 -14.07
N MET A 311 -26.27 17.22 -13.02
CA MET A 311 -27.21 17.48 -11.91
C MET A 311 -26.93 18.84 -11.25
N LEU A 312 -25.65 19.17 -11.01
CA LEU A 312 -25.24 20.45 -10.41
C LEU A 312 -25.58 21.67 -11.26
N GLU A 313 -25.81 21.53 -12.57
CA GLU A 313 -26.21 22.65 -13.43
C GLU A 313 -27.70 22.99 -13.26
N LYS A 314 -28.50 22.00 -12.85
CA LYS A 314 -29.95 22.11 -12.69
C LYS A 314 -30.41 22.41 -11.26
N VAL A 315 -29.53 22.39 -10.26
CA VAL A 315 -29.93 22.59 -8.84
C VAL A 315 -30.37 24.02 -8.55
N GLU A 316 -31.56 24.23 -8.01
CA GLU A 316 -32.12 25.55 -7.72
C GLU A 316 -31.85 26.03 -6.28
N SER A 317 -31.30 25.15 -5.44
CA SER A 317 -31.02 25.47 -4.04
C SER A 317 -29.69 24.90 -3.54
N PHE A 318 -29.20 25.47 -2.44
CA PHE A 318 -28.01 24.99 -1.74
C PHE A 318 -28.18 23.54 -1.27
N GLU A 319 -29.37 23.20 -0.75
CA GLU A 319 -29.68 21.86 -0.26
C GLU A 319 -29.60 20.82 -1.37
N GLN A 320 -30.15 21.13 -2.56
CA GLN A 320 -30.03 20.26 -3.72
C GLN A 320 -28.56 20.06 -4.14
N CYS A 321 -27.74 21.11 -4.10
CA CYS A 321 -26.31 21.02 -4.38
C CYS A 321 -25.59 20.08 -3.40
N MET A 322 -25.89 20.20 -2.10
CA MET A 322 -25.31 19.35 -1.06
C MET A 322 -25.83 17.91 -1.12
N ASN A 323 -27.06 17.68 -1.57
CA ASN A 323 -27.61 16.35 -1.80
C ASN A 323 -26.85 15.60 -2.91
N VAL A 324 -26.50 16.28 -4.01
CA VAL A 324 -25.66 15.69 -5.07
C VAL A 324 -24.30 15.25 -4.51
N TRP A 325 -23.68 16.11 -3.70
CA TRP A 325 -22.40 15.79 -3.05
C TRP A 325 -22.52 14.60 -2.08
N ARG A 326 -23.57 14.55 -1.25
CA ARG A 326 -23.82 13.42 -0.33
C ARG A 326 -24.06 12.11 -1.06
N LYS A 327 -24.82 12.13 -2.17
CA LYS A 327 -25.04 10.94 -3.00
C LYS A 327 -23.72 10.38 -3.53
N TYR A 328 -22.86 11.25 -4.07
CA TYR A 328 -21.53 10.87 -4.50
C TYR A 328 -20.70 10.25 -3.37
N LEU A 329 -20.63 10.91 -2.21
CA LEU A 329 -19.86 10.39 -1.06
C LEU A 329 -20.35 9.02 -0.60
N GLY A 330 -21.67 8.82 -0.52
CA GLY A 330 -22.23 7.52 -0.14
C GLY A 330 -21.86 6.38 -1.09
N GLU A 331 -21.81 6.64 -2.40
CA GLU A 331 -21.32 5.64 -3.38
C GLU A 331 -19.80 5.44 -3.28
N ARG A 332 -19.04 6.51 -3.05
CA ARG A 332 -17.58 6.44 -2.89
C ARG A 332 -17.19 5.64 -1.65
N ASP A 333 -17.77 5.94 -0.49
CA ASP A 333 -17.41 5.32 0.79
C ASP A 333 -17.73 3.81 0.81
N LYS A 334 -18.81 3.39 0.15
CA LYS A 334 -19.10 1.96 -0.06
C LYS A 334 -17.99 1.24 -0.83
N ASN A 335 -17.45 1.88 -1.86
CA ASN A 335 -16.35 1.29 -2.64
C ASN A 335 -15.04 1.29 -1.87
N VAL A 336 -14.73 2.37 -1.14
CA VAL A 336 -13.54 2.42 -0.26
C VAL A 336 -13.59 1.30 0.79
N GLY A 337 -14.74 1.10 1.44
CA GLY A 337 -14.90 0.00 2.39
C GLY A 337 -14.72 -1.41 1.77
N LYS A 338 -15.02 -1.59 0.47
CA LYS A 338 -14.71 -2.84 -0.25
C LYS A 338 -13.20 -3.00 -0.46
N ILE A 339 -12.49 -1.92 -0.80
CA ILE A 339 -11.02 -1.92 -0.99
C ILE A 339 -10.33 -2.30 0.33
N ASP A 340 -10.74 -1.71 1.45
CA ASP A 340 -10.12 -1.99 2.74
C ASP A 340 -10.28 -3.46 3.15
N LYS A 341 -11.46 -4.04 2.90
CA LYS A 341 -11.67 -5.49 3.10
C LYS A 341 -10.77 -6.33 2.21
N ILE A 342 -10.63 -5.99 0.92
CA ILE A 342 -9.71 -6.68 0.00
C ILE A 342 -8.27 -6.66 0.55
N LYS A 343 -7.79 -5.51 1.03
CA LYS A 343 -6.44 -5.40 1.62
C LYS A 343 -6.27 -6.28 2.85
N SER A 344 -7.28 -6.29 3.74
CA SER A 344 -7.28 -7.15 4.92
C SER A 344 -7.24 -8.64 4.55
N ASP A 345 -8.01 -9.04 3.54
CA ASP A 345 -8.06 -10.43 3.09
C ASP A 345 -6.74 -10.84 2.45
N ILE A 346 -6.10 -9.98 1.65
CA ILE A 346 -4.75 -10.21 1.12
C ILE A 346 -3.74 -10.45 2.25
N LYS A 347 -3.75 -9.61 3.29
CA LYS A 347 -2.85 -9.79 4.44
C LYS A 347 -3.08 -11.13 5.14
N ARG A 348 -4.35 -11.52 5.34
CA ARG A 348 -4.71 -12.81 5.93
C ARG A 348 -4.24 -13.98 5.06
N THR A 349 -4.43 -13.88 3.75
CA THR A 349 -3.99 -14.91 2.80
C THR A 349 -2.46 -15.05 2.79
N SER A 350 -1.70 -13.95 2.87
CA SER A 350 -0.24 -13.99 3.02
C SER A 350 0.18 -14.82 4.23
N GLY A 351 -0.38 -14.53 5.40
CA GLY A 351 -0.04 -15.29 6.62
C GLY A 351 -0.39 -16.78 6.52
N ARG A 352 -1.51 -17.14 5.87
CA ARG A 352 -1.83 -18.55 5.62
C ARG A 352 -0.86 -19.24 4.66
N ILE A 353 -0.30 -18.52 3.70
CA ILE A 353 0.72 -19.07 2.80
C ILE A 353 2.01 -19.31 3.57
N GLU A 354 2.44 -18.34 4.39
CA GLU A 354 3.61 -18.46 5.26
C GLU A 354 3.47 -19.67 6.22
N ASP A 355 2.33 -19.81 6.91
CA ASP A 355 2.07 -20.95 7.80
C ASP A 355 2.16 -22.30 7.05
N LEU A 356 1.72 -22.35 5.79
CA LEU A 356 1.77 -23.55 4.96
C LEU A 356 3.17 -23.83 4.43
N GLU A 357 3.96 -22.79 4.13
CA GLU A 357 5.37 -22.92 3.77
C GLU A 357 6.16 -23.60 4.91
N ASP A 358 5.91 -23.19 6.16
CA ASP A 358 6.52 -23.80 7.36
C ASP A 358 6.15 -25.29 7.51
N LYS A 359 4.87 -25.64 7.32
CA LYS A 359 4.42 -27.05 7.33
C LYS A 359 5.12 -27.87 6.25
N VAL A 360 5.28 -27.31 5.05
CA VAL A 360 5.92 -27.99 3.93
C VAL A 360 7.43 -28.14 4.16
N GLU A 361 8.10 -27.17 4.80
CA GLU A 361 9.50 -27.28 5.24
C GLU A 361 9.67 -28.39 6.30
N PHE A 362 8.76 -28.49 7.26
CA PHE A 362 8.77 -29.58 8.24
C PHE A 362 8.67 -30.99 7.60
N ILE A 363 7.87 -31.12 6.54
CA ILE A 363 7.76 -32.37 5.75
C ILE A 363 9.11 -32.68 5.08
N GLU A 364 9.78 -31.68 4.51
CA GLU A 364 11.08 -31.82 3.85
C GLU A 364 12.19 -32.28 4.81
N ASP A 365 12.27 -31.64 5.96
CA ASP A 365 13.22 -31.99 7.02
C ASP A 365 12.99 -33.41 7.53
N THR A 366 11.72 -33.77 7.73
CA THR A 366 11.37 -35.11 8.17
C THR A 366 11.75 -36.15 7.13
N LEU A 367 11.40 -35.94 5.86
CA LEU A 367 11.80 -36.82 4.76
C LEU A 367 13.32 -37.02 4.71
N SER A 368 14.09 -35.95 4.91
CA SER A 368 15.55 -35.98 4.93
C SER A 368 16.11 -36.78 6.11
N ARG A 369 15.53 -36.61 7.31
CA ARG A 369 15.86 -37.39 8.51
C ARG A 369 15.59 -38.88 8.29
N LEU A 370 14.42 -39.19 7.76
CA LEU A 370 13.97 -40.56 7.48
C LEU A 370 14.88 -41.26 6.47
N LYS A 371 15.26 -40.60 5.36
CA LYS A 371 16.24 -41.13 4.40
C LYS A 371 17.57 -41.49 5.06
N LYS A 372 18.13 -40.60 5.88
CA LYS A 372 19.39 -40.85 6.62
C LYS A 372 19.26 -42.01 7.60
N MET A 373 18.12 -42.13 8.28
CA MET A 373 17.84 -43.25 9.18
C MET A 373 17.81 -44.59 8.43
N PHE A 374 17.17 -44.64 7.25
CA PHE A 374 17.16 -45.84 6.41
C PHE A 374 18.58 -46.29 6.06
N GLU A 375 19.38 -45.38 5.52
CA GLU A 375 20.76 -45.64 5.10
C GLU A 375 21.63 -46.09 6.29
N GLY A 376 21.41 -45.49 7.46
CA GLY A 376 22.06 -45.88 8.70
C GLY A 376 21.71 -47.32 9.13
N ILE A 377 20.44 -47.71 9.04
CA ILE A 377 20.00 -49.08 9.34
C ILE A 377 20.63 -50.08 8.36
N GLN A 378 20.61 -49.79 7.06
CA GLN A 378 21.25 -50.63 6.04
C GLN A 378 22.76 -50.83 6.34
N LYS A 379 23.46 -49.76 6.71
CA LYS A 379 24.88 -49.82 7.09
C LYS A 379 25.10 -50.64 8.37
N ASN A 380 24.22 -50.53 9.35
CA ASN A 380 24.32 -51.27 10.61
C ASN A 380 24.06 -52.77 10.42
N ILE A 381 23.08 -53.15 9.58
CA ILE A 381 22.85 -54.57 9.24
C ILE A 381 24.11 -55.16 8.59
N LYS A 382 24.70 -54.47 7.59
CA LYS A 382 25.98 -54.86 6.98
C LYS A 382 27.07 -55.08 8.02
N LYS A 383 27.18 -54.19 9.01
CA LYS A 383 28.17 -54.27 10.09
C LYS A 383 27.94 -55.47 11.00
N VAL A 384 26.70 -55.70 11.45
CA VAL A 384 26.35 -56.84 12.32
C VAL A 384 26.66 -58.17 11.63
N ILE A 385 26.36 -58.28 10.34
CA ILE A 385 26.67 -59.47 9.54
C ILE A 385 28.19 -59.65 9.38
N ALA A 386 28.93 -58.57 9.10
CA ALA A 386 30.40 -58.63 9.04
C ALA A 386 31.02 -59.06 10.38
N GLU A 387 30.51 -58.56 11.50
CA GLU A 387 30.94 -58.96 12.85
C GLU A 387 30.65 -60.45 13.14
N ALA A 388 29.49 -60.96 12.72
CA ALA A 388 29.14 -62.38 12.87
C ALA A 388 30.05 -63.29 12.04
N ARG A 389 30.30 -62.94 10.77
CA ARG A 389 31.25 -63.66 9.89
C ARG A 389 32.66 -63.70 10.46
N LEU A 390 33.13 -62.59 11.03
CA LEU A 390 34.44 -62.54 11.69
C LEU A 390 34.49 -63.48 12.91
N LYS A 391 33.41 -63.57 13.69
CA LYS A 391 33.33 -64.48 14.86
C LYS A 391 33.32 -65.96 14.48
N GLU A 392 32.76 -66.34 13.33
CA GLU A 392 32.78 -67.73 12.86
C GLU A 392 34.16 -68.17 12.34
N VAL A 393 34.96 -67.22 11.84
CA VAL A 393 36.30 -67.49 11.29
C VAL A 393 37.39 -67.56 12.38
N LEU A 394 37.15 -66.95 13.56
CA LEU A 394 38.12 -66.85 14.65
C LEU A 394 37.84 -67.90 15.75
N LYS A 395 38.82 -68.75 16.10
CA LYS A 395 38.71 -69.71 17.22
C LYS A 395 38.74 -68.97 18.57
N ASP A 396 38.17 -69.53 19.63
CA ASP A 396 38.02 -68.91 20.97
C ASP A 396 39.33 -68.34 21.58
N GLU A 397 40.50 -68.86 21.19
CA GLU A 397 41.81 -68.34 21.58
C GLU A 397 42.18 -67.02 20.88
N ASP A 398 41.80 -66.86 19.61
CA ASP A 398 42.00 -65.61 18.86
C ASP A 398 41.00 -64.54 19.29
N ILE A 399 39.79 -64.93 19.73
CA ILE A 399 38.80 -64.03 20.34
C ILE A 399 39.30 -63.47 21.68
N LYS A 400 40.01 -64.26 22.50
CA LYS A 400 40.65 -63.77 23.74
C LYS A 400 41.86 -62.86 23.47
N LYS A 401 42.59 -63.09 22.38
CA LYS A 401 43.67 -62.20 21.90
C LYS A 401 43.10 -60.88 21.38
N LEU A 402 42.04 -60.95 20.56
CA LEU A 402 41.30 -59.81 20.04
C LEU A 402 40.49 -59.07 21.11
N ALA A 403 40.12 -59.71 22.22
CA ALA A 403 39.49 -59.03 23.37
C ALA A 403 40.50 -58.12 24.10
N ARG A 404 41.77 -58.57 24.23
CA ARG A 404 42.88 -57.70 24.68
C ARG A 404 43.17 -56.62 23.64
N ASP A 405 43.10 -56.95 22.35
CA ASP A 405 43.22 -55.94 21.29
C ASP A 405 42.00 -55.01 21.19
N ARG A 406 40.82 -55.40 21.71
CA ARG A 406 39.61 -54.56 21.85
C ARG A 406 39.75 -53.59 23.01
N GLU A 407 40.41 -54.00 24.07
CA GLU A 407 40.78 -53.13 25.19
C GLU A 407 41.89 -52.16 24.75
N ILE A 408 42.87 -52.63 23.97
CA ILE A 408 43.85 -51.77 23.28
C ILE A 408 43.19 -50.88 22.21
N MET A 409 42.18 -51.36 21.46
CA MET A 409 41.44 -50.56 20.48
C MET A 409 40.49 -49.60 21.14
N LYS A 410 39.93 -49.92 22.31
CA LYS A 410 39.13 -49.00 23.13
C LYS A 410 40.04 -47.94 23.76
N ILE A 411 41.22 -48.32 24.26
CA ILE A 411 42.27 -47.39 24.69
C ILE A 411 42.78 -46.56 23.51
N LEU A 412 42.95 -47.12 22.32
CA LEU A 412 43.34 -46.39 21.11
C LEU A 412 42.22 -45.49 20.60
N LYS A 413 40.94 -45.86 20.75
CA LYS A 413 39.80 -45.02 20.38
C LYS A 413 39.55 -43.93 21.41
N GLU A 414 39.73 -44.21 22.70
CA GLU A 414 39.75 -43.22 23.77
C GLU A 414 40.98 -42.32 23.62
N MET A 415 42.15 -42.83 23.22
CA MET A 415 43.34 -42.05 22.87
C MET A 415 43.16 -41.28 21.55
N LEU A 416 42.40 -41.79 20.56
CA LEU A 416 42.05 -41.08 19.32
C LEU A 416 40.99 -40.01 19.56
N ASP A 417 40.02 -40.25 20.45
CA ASP A 417 39.02 -39.27 20.86
C ASP A 417 39.66 -38.21 21.77
N VAL A 418 40.59 -38.59 22.66
CA VAL A 418 41.45 -37.67 23.42
C VAL A 418 42.42 -36.94 22.48
N ALA A 419 42.94 -37.56 21.42
CA ALA A 419 43.78 -36.91 20.42
C ALA A 419 42.96 -36.05 19.45
N ALA A 420 41.68 -36.34 19.22
CA ALA A 420 40.77 -35.52 18.42
C ALA A 420 40.26 -34.31 19.24
N ASP A 421 39.97 -34.51 20.53
CA ASP A 421 39.67 -33.44 21.49
C ASP A 421 40.92 -32.58 21.73
N SER A 422 42.11 -33.20 21.82
CA SER A 422 43.39 -32.50 21.86
C SER A 422 43.75 -31.85 20.53
N SER A 423 43.42 -32.40 19.37
CA SER A 423 43.61 -31.78 18.04
C SER A 423 42.69 -30.56 17.88
N SER A 424 41.49 -30.61 18.45
CA SER A 424 40.54 -29.50 18.50
C SER A 424 41.04 -28.41 19.45
N LYS A 425 41.54 -28.77 20.64
CA LYS A 425 42.20 -27.86 21.59
C LYS A 425 43.52 -27.31 21.05
N VAL A 426 44.29 -28.08 20.30
CA VAL A 426 45.55 -27.69 19.64
C VAL A 426 45.28 -26.80 18.42
N LYS A 427 44.16 -26.96 17.71
CA LYS A 427 43.71 -25.98 16.70
C LYS A 427 43.30 -24.65 17.32
N ILE A 428 42.69 -24.68 18.50
CA ILE A 428 42.37 -23.47 19.30
C ILE A 428 43.66 -22.82 19.83
N ILE A 429 44.63 -23.61 20.30
CA ILE A 429 45.96 -23.14 20.74
C ILE A 429 46.76 -22.59 19.55
N LYS A 430 46.73 -23.25 18.39
CA LYS A 430 47.35 -22.79 17.13
C LYS A 430 46.74 -21.46 16.69
N ALA A 431 45.42 -21.30 16.73
CA ALA A 431 44.76 -20.02 16.45
C ALA A 431 45.08 -18.92 17.47
N SER A 432 45.38 -19.29 18.73
CA SER A 432 45.74 -18.35 19.81
C SER A 432 47.24 -17.98 19.80
N VAL A 433 48.11 -18.80 19.21
CA VAL A 433 49.56 -18.58 19.09
C VAL A 433 49.93 -17.94 17.73
N GLU A 434 49.15 -18.19 16.67
CA GLU A 434 49.31 -17.57 15.35
C GLU A 434 48.67 -16.17 15.26
N SER A 435 47.91 -15.76 16.27
CA SER A 435 47.52 -14.36 16.44
C SER A 435 48.56 -13.67 17.33
N ASP A 436 49.23 -12.64 16.82
CA ASP A 436 50.17 -11.78 17.55
C ASP A 436 49.47 -11.05 18.72
N ILE A 437 49.11 -11.77 19.77
CA ILE A 437 48.52 -11.22 20.99
C ILE A 437 49.50 -11.50 22.12
N ASP A 438 49.93 -10.43 22.77
CA ASP A 438 50.72 -10.41 24.00
C ASP A 438 49.98 -11.25 25.05
N VAL A 439 50.34 -12.53 25.17
CA VAL A 439 49.61 -13.49 26.01
C VAL A 439 49.97 -13.23 27.46
N ASP A 440 48.96 -12.78 28.22
CA ASP A 440 49.01 -12.52 29.65
C ASP A 440 49.67 -13.69 30.42
N LYS A 441 50.52 -13.36 31.40
CA LYS A 441 51.39 -14.32 32.11
C LYS A 441 50.62 -15.48 32.75
N GLU A 442 49.36 -15.25 33.13
CA GLU A 442 48.43 -16.25 33.67
C GLU A 442 47.97 -17.30 32.64
N VAL A 443 47.80 -16.90 31.37
CA VAL A 443 47.40 -17.81 30.29
C VAL A 443 48.58 -18.67 29.86
N ALA A 444 49.80 -18.11 29.87
CA ALA A 444 51.02 -18.85 29.65
C ALA A 444 51.26 -19.91 30.74
N GLU A 445 51.05 -19.58 32.02
CA GLU A 445 51.18 -20.53 33.13
C GLU A 445 50.09 -21.63 33.10
N TYR A 446 48.87 -21.30 32.67
CA TYR A 446 47.79 -22.27 32.49
C TYR A 446 48.05 -23.23 31.32
N LEU A 447 48.60 -22.74 30.20
CA LEU A 447 48.99 -23.53 29.05
C LEU A 447 50.20 -24.43 29.35
N ILE A 448 51.20 -23.92 30.08
CA ILE A 448 52.37 -24.70 30.53
C ILE A 448 51.94 -25.84 31.45
N LYS A 449 50.95 -25.63 32.32
CA LYS A 449 50.40 -26.68 33.19
C LYS A 449 49.64 -27.75 32.39
N GLY A 450 48.82 -27.35 31.42
CA GLY A 450 48.11 -28.28 30.53
C GLY A 450 49.03 -29.13 29.66
N ILE A 451 50.16 -28.57 29.20
CA ILE A 451 51.16 -29.29 28.40
C ILE A 451 51.99 -30.26 29.28
N LYS A 452 52.35 -29.85 30.51
CA LYS A 452 53.03 -30.73 31.48
C LYS A 452 52.18 -31.95 31.87
N ASP A 453 50.87 -31.76 32.02
CA ASP A 453 49.95 -32.86 32.34
C ASP A 453 49.78 -33.86 31.18
N VAL A 454 49.85 -33.40 29.92
CA VAL A 454 49.76 -34.27 28.73
C VAL A 454 51.05 -35.06 28.49
N ILE A 455 52.22 -34.44 28.65
CA ILE A 455 53.52 -35.12 28.45
C ILE A 455 53.77 -36.18 29.53
N SER A 456 53.40 -35.88 30.78
CA SER A 456 53.53 -36.79 31.93
C SER A 456 52.62 -38.02 31.83
N GLN A 457 51.52 -37.93 31.08
CA GLN A 457 50.59 -39.04 30.83
C GLN A 457 51.04 -39.98 29.71
N ILE A 458 51.99 -39.58 28.85
CA ILE A 458 52.37 -40.31 27.63
C ILE A 458 53.80 -40.88 27.71
N THR A 459 54.73 -40.27 28.47
CA THR A 459 56.14 -40.72 28.56
C THR A 459 56.78 -40.46 29.93
N ASN A 460 57.70 -41.32 30.39
CA ASN A 460 58.57 -41.07 31.56
C ASN A 460 59.90 -40.37 31.16
N LEU A 461 59.83 -39.28 30.38
CA LEU A 461 61.01 -38.52 29.96
C LEU A 461 61.34 -37.36 30.93
N PRO A 462 62.61 -36.92 31.05
CA PRO A 462 62.98 -35.73 31.81
C PRO A 462 62.36 -34.47 31.19
N ILE A 463 61.94 -33.54 32.04
CA ILE A 463 61.27 -32.30 31.65
C ILE A 463 62.29 -31.38 30.94
N PRO A 464 62.04 -30.92 29.70
CA PRO A 464 62.89 -29.90 29.06
C PRO A 464 62.62 -28.53 29.71
N ASP A 465 63.69 -27.81 30.06
CA ASP A 465 63.61 -26.56 30.83
C ASP A 465 63.65 -25.30 29.95
N THR A 466 63.72 -25.45 28.61
CA THR A 466 63.78 -24.33 27.68
C THR A 466 62.65 -24.34 26.63
N PRO A 467 62.10 -23.17 26.26
CA PRO A 467 61.04 -23.06 25.25
C PRO A 467 61.40 -23.64 23.87
N GLU A 468 62.68 -23.61 23.48
CA GLU A 468 63.16 -24.10 22.18
C GLU A 468 63.25 -25.64 22.09
N GLU A 469 63.61 -26.31 23.19
CA GLU A 469 63.57 -27.78 23.26
C GLU A 469 62.12 -28.30 23.22
N ILE A 470 61.21 -27.59 23.89
CA ILE A 470 59.77 -27.89 23.86
C ILE A 470 59.21 -27.69 22.43
N ALA A 471 59.61 -26.62 21.74
CA ALA A 471 59.18 -26.35 20.38
C ALA A 471 59.67 -27.41 19.39
N ASN A 472 60.91 -27.90 19.53
CA ASN A 472 61.45 -28.95 18.67
C ASN A 472 60.80 -30.32 18.91
N GLU A 473 60.55 -30.72 20.16
CA GLU A 473 59.88 -31.99 20.46
C GLU A 473 58.40 -31.99 20.03
N ILE A 474 57.73 -30.82 20.09
CA ILE A 474 56.40 -30.60 19.53
C ILE A 474 56.43 -30.74 17.99
N LYS A 475 57.44 -30.19 17.32
CA LYS A 475 57.59 -30.26 15.86
C LYS A 475 57.82 -31.69 15.37
N ASP A 476 58.66 -32.46 16.06
CA ASP A 476 58.91 -33.87 15.77
C ASP A 476 57.68 -34.75 16.03
N THR A 477 56.88 -34.42 17.05
CA THR A 477 55.63 -35.13 17.37
C THR A 477 54.53 -34.81 16.35
N ILE A 478 54.45 -33.57 15.86
CA ILE A 478 53.50 -33.15 14.82
C ILE A 478 53.80 -33.81 13.46
N GLY A 479 55.08 -33.94 13.08
CA GLY A 479 55.50 -34.59 11.83
C GLY A 479 55.06 -36.07 11.69
N LEU A 480 54.74 -36.74 12.80
CA LEU A 480 54.18 -38.10 12.79
C LEU A 480 52.72 -38.16 12.32
N PHE A 481 51.99 -37.05 12.39
CA PHE A 481 50.56 -36.96 12.07
C PHE A 481 50.26 -36.29 10.72
N GLU A 482 51.29 -35.85 9.99
CA GLU A 482 51.15 -35.30 8.64
C GLU A 482 50.81 -36.40 7.61
N LYS A 483 50.13 -36.04 6.51
CA LYS A 483 49.76 -36.97 5.45
C LYS A 483 51.03 -37.44 4.72
N PRO A 484 51.30 -38.76 4.59
CA PRO A 484 52.51 -39.25 3.94
C PRO A 484 52.52 -38.93 2.44
N GLU A 485 53.68 -38.53 1.91
CA GLU A 485 53.86 -38.13 0.51
C GLU A 485 54.29 -39.31 -0.38
N ARG A 486 54.93 -40.33 0.20
CA ARG A 486 55.27 -41.60 -0.47
C ARG A 486 54.66 -42.81 0.26
N GLU A 487 54.36 -43.89 -0.46
CA GLU A 487 53.83 -45.13 0.16
C GLU A 487 54.80 -45.76 1.19
N THR A 488 56.10 -45.47 1.08
CA THR A 488 57.14 -45.92 2.01
C THR A 488 57.24 -45.08 3.29
N ASP A 489 56.59 -43.91 3.37
CA ASP A 489 56.59 -43.05 4.55
C ASP A 489 55.82 -43.67 5.72
N TYR A 490 54.83 -44.53 5.44
CA TYR A 490 54.14 -45.30 6.48
C TYR A 490 55.11 -46.22 7.23
N LEU A 491 56.06 -46.86 6.52
CA LEU A 491 57.08 -47.74 7.11
C LEU A 491 58.11 -46.94 7.93
N ARG A 492 58.45 -45.72 7.50
CA ARG A 492 59.33 -44.81 8.26
C ARG A 492 58.66 -44.26 9.50
N LYS A 493 57.39 -43.86 9.43
CA LYS A 493 56.59 -43.40 10.58
C LYS A 493 56.40 -44.50 11.62
N LEU A 494 56.09 -45.72 11.19
CA LEU A 494 56.05 -46.91 12.06
C LEU A 494 57.41 -47.20 12.71
N SER A 495 58.51 -47.10 11.95
CA SER A 495 59.87 -47.25 12.50
C SER A 495 60.20 -46.23 13.58
N THR A 496 59.79 -44.96 13.39
CA THR A 496 60.01 -43.87 14.36
C THR A 496 59.17 -44.06 15.62
N ILE A 497 57.90 -44.46 15.49
CA ILE A 497 57.03 -44.79 16.63
C ILE A 497 57.63 -45.95 17.44
N LEU A 498 58.05 -47.03 16.77
CA LEU A 498 58.67 -48.19 17.43
C LEU A 498 59.96 -47.83 18.17
N SER A 499 60.74 -46.86 17.67
CA SER A 499 61.97 -46.41 18.33
C SER A 499 61.75 -45.49 19.55
N LYS A 500 60.54 -44.94 19.71
CA LYS A 500 60.17 -44.08 20.85
C LYS A 500 59.36 -44.83 21.94
N LEU A 501 59.16 -46.15 21.81
CA LEU A 501 58.48 -46.97 22.82
C LEU A 501 59.32 -47.13 24.10
N PRO A 502 58.70 -47.20 25.29
CA PRO A 502 59.41 -47.34 26.57
C PRO A 502 60.18 -48.67 26.66
N SER A 503 61.35 -48.62 27.31
CA SER A 503 62.24 -49.78 27.47
C SER A 503 61.52 -50.94 28.16
N ASN A 504 61.55 -52.09 27.50
CA ASN A 504 60.97 -53.36 27.93
C ASN A 504 61.91 -54.53 27.50
N PRO A 505 61.68 -55.77 27.96
CA PRO A 505 62.53 -56.91 27.62
C PRO A 505 62.64 -57.22 26.11
N LEU A 506 61.70 -56.73 25.29
CA LEU A 506 61.66 -56.90 23.83
C LEU A 506 62.33 -55.75 23.07
N THR A 507 62.87 -54.74 23.77
CA THR A 507 63.49 -53.55 23.16
C THR A 507 64.60 -53.86 22.15
N PRO A 508 65.48 -54.86 22.34
CA PRO A 508 66.46 -55.25 21.32
C PRO A 508 65.79 -55.73 20.01
N PHE A 509 64.68 -56.47 20.10
CA PHE A 509 63.91 -56.92 18.94
C PHE A 509 63.13 -55.77 18.28
N ILE A 510 62.51 -54.89 19.07
CA ILE A 510 61.79 -53.72 18.56
C ILE A 510 62.76 -52.78 17.80
N ASN A 511 63.97 -52.58 18.31
CA ASN A 511 65.01 -51.79 17.65
C ASN A 511 65.55 -52.48 16.38
N MET A 512 65.65 -53.82 16.38
CA MET A 512 66.00 -54.59 15.18
C MET A 512 64.92 -54.45 14.10
N TYR A 513 63.64 -54.60 14.45
CA TYR A 513 62.52 -54.41 13.52
C TYR A 513 62.43 -52.97 12.99
N SER A 514 62.64 -51.97 13.85
CA SER A 514 62.68 -50.55 13.45
C SER A 514 63.78 -50.29 12.41
N LYS A 515 64.98 -50.89 12.56
CA LYS A 515 66.07 -50.82 11.57
C LYS A 515 65.72 -51.56 10.26
N ILE A 516 65.14 -52.75 10.34
CA ILE A 516 64.72 -53.53 9.16
C ILE A 516 63.69 -52.75 8.34
N LEU A 517 62.68 -52.14 8.98
CA LEU A 517 61.66 -51.34 8.31
C LEU A 517 62.24 -50.13 7.57
N LYS A 518 63.26 -49.46 8.13
CA LYS A 518 63.99 -48.37 7.46
C LYS A 518 64.78 -48.84 6.23
N ILE A 519 65.41 -50.02 6.33
CA ILE A 519 66.15 -50.62 5.21
C ILE A 519 65.19 -51.02 4.08
N PHE A 520 64.07 -51.66 4.40
CA PHE A 520 63.03 -52.01 3.42
C PHE A 520 62.43 -50.78 2.75
N ALA A 521 62.08 -49.74 3.51
CA ALA A 521 61.57 -48.48 2.95
C ALA A 521 62.57 -47.85 1.95
N SER A 522 63.86 -47.86 2.30
CA SER A 522 64.92 -47.32 1.44
C SER A 522 65.18 -48.16 0.18
N ALA A 523 65.03 -49.48 0.26
CA ALA A 523 65.18 -50.38 -0.88
C ALA A 523 64.00 -50.27 -1.86
N ILE A 524 62.77 -50.14 -1.33
CA ILE A 524 61.55 -49.94 -2.13
C ILE A 524 61.59 -48.59 -2.85
N ASP A 525 62.03 -47.51 -2.18
CA ASP A 525 62.18 -46.21 -2.83
C ASP A 525 63.17 -46.26 -4.00
N ARG A 526 64.33 -46.92 -3.81
CA ARG A 526 65.33 -47.07 -4.89
C ARG A 526 64.82 -47.91 -6.05
N LEU A 527 64.04 -48.97 -5.77
CA LEU A 527 63.41 -49.78 -6.81
C LEU A 527 62.35 -48.98 -7.58
N ALA A 528 61.52 -48.19 -6.90
CA ALA A 528 60.52 -47.34 -7.53
C ALA A 528 61.16 -46.27 -8.42
N ASP A 529 62.21 -45.60 -7.94
CA ASP A 529 62.95 -44.59 -8.72
C ASP A 529 63.63 -45.23 -9.95
N MET A 530 64.22 -46.42 -9.81
CA MET A 530 64.81 -47.15 -10.93
C MET A 530 63.78 -47.63 -11.96
N ILE A 531 62.61 -48.11 -11.51
CA ILE A 531 61.51 -48.51 -12.41
C ILE A 531 60.99 -47.29 -13.17
N TRP A 532 60.90 -46.14 -12.51
CA TRP A 532 60.48 -44.88 -13.13
C TRP A 532 61.49 -44.39 -14.17
N GLU A 533 62.79 -44.39 -13.86
CA GLU A 533 63.85 -44.02 -14.82
C GLU A 533 63.87 -44.95 -16.04
N LEU A 534 63.72 -46.26 -15.83
CA LEU A 534 63.65 -47.25 -16.90
C LEU A 534 62.38 -47.08 -17.75
N GLY A 535 61.24 -46.79 -17.13
CA GLY A 535 59.99 -46.49 -17.82
C GLY A 535 60.07 -45.23 -18.68
N VAL A 536 60.76 -44.19 -18.20
CA VAL A 536 61.00 -42.94 -18.95
C VAL A 536 61.96 -43.17 -20.13
N GLU A 537 63.03 -43.96 -19.96
CA GLU A 537 63.92 -44.33 -21.07
C GLU A 537 63.20 -45.16 -22.16
N GLU A 538 62.31 -46.05 -21.75
CA GLU A 538 61.53 -46.90 -22.67
C GLU A 538 60.45 -46.09 -23.42
N MET A 539 59.82 -45.11 -22.76
CA MET A 539 58.92 -44.16 -23.41
C MET A 539 59.65 -43.24 -24.40
N LYS A 540 60.88 -42.79 -24.08
CA LYS A 540 61.75 -42.02 -25.01
C LYS A 540 62.08 -42.81 -26.29
N LEU A 541 62.21 -44.12 -26.20
CA LEU A 541 62.50 -45.01 -27.35
C LEU A 541 61.27 -45.31 -28.21
N LEU A 542 60.06 -45.19 -27.66
CA LEU A 542 58.80 -45.62 -28.31
C LEU A 542 57.91 -44.47 -28.80
N ALA A 543 58.05 -43.25 -28.30
CA ALA A 543 57.25 -42.09 -28.70
C ALA A 543 58.10 -40.80 -28.74
N GLY A 544 58.49 -40.36 -29.94
CA GLY A 544 59.37 -39.21 -30.14
C GLY A 544 58.81 -37.82 -29.83
N ASP A 545 57.73 -37.69 -29.06
CA ASP A 545 57.08 -36.40 -28.75
C ASP A 545 56.28 -36.45 -27.41
N TYR A 546 56.80 -37.15 -26.40
CA TYR A 546 56.10 -37.36 -25.10
C TYR A 546 56.03 -36.09 -24.23
N GLU A 547 56.87 -35.07 -24.46
CA GLU A 547 56.93 -33.84 -23.65
C GLU A 547 55.68 -32.95 -23.78
N LYS A 548 54.87 -33.12 -24.82
CA LYS A 548 53.60 -32.38 -24.98
C LYS A 548 52.47 -32.87 -24.05
N TRP A 549 52.62 -34.04 -23.43
CA TRP A 549 51.57 -34.71 -22.66
C TRP A 549 51.72 -34.54 -21.14
N LEU A 550 52.86 -33.98 -20.70
CA LEU A 550 53.19 -33.75 -19.29
C LEU A 550 53.30 -32.25 -19.02
N THR A 551 52.27 -31.48 -19.41
CA THR A 551 52.12 -30.10 -18.93
C THR A 551 51.23 -30.07 -17.70
N GLU A 552 51.61 -29.25 -16.72
CA GLU A 552 50.94 -29.10 -15.42
C GLU A 552 49.43 -28.81 -15.57
N ASP A 553 49.04 -28.11 -16.64
CA ASP A 553 47.66 -27.72 -16.93
C ASP A 553 46.77 -28.89 -17.44
N ILE A 554 47.37 -29.98 -17.95
CA ILE A 554 46.66 -31.22 -18.35
C ILE A 554 46.53 -32.18 -17.16
N LEU A 555 47.57 -32.28 -16.32
CA LEU A 555 47.60 -33.12 -15.12
C LEU A 555 46.65 -32.64 -14.01
N LEU A 556 46.31 -31.35 -14.00
CA LEU A 556 45.41 -30.76 -13.00
C LEU A 556 43.93 -30.67 -13.44
N LYS A 557 43.61 -30.88 -14.73
CA LYS A 557 42.25 -30.67 -15.27
C LYS A 557 41.56 -31.91 -15.86
N LYS A 558 42.29 -32.99 -16.16
CA LYS A 558 41.70 -34.25 -16.62
C LYS A 558 41.83 -35.35 -15.56
N ASP A 559 40.84 -36.24 -15.51
CA ASP A 559 40.85 -37.41 -14.63
C ASP A 559 41.96 -38.39 -15.05
N MET A 560 42.69 -38.97 -14.09
CA MET A 560 43.85 -39.84 -14.37
C MET A 560 43.45 -41.08 -15.19
N ASP A 561 42.23 -41.57 -15.00
CA ASP A 561 41.66 -42.69 -15.75
C ASP A 561 41.37 -42.36 -17.23
N GLU A 562 41.22 -41.08 -17.58
CA GLU A 562 41.05 -40.62 -18.96
C GLU A 562 42.41 -40.52 -19.66
N ILE A 563 43.42 -39.98 -18.97
CA ILE A 563 44.81 -39.93 -19.45
C ILE A 563 45.35 -41.35 -19.68
N TYR A 564 45.11 -42.25 -18.74
CA TYR A 564 45.53 -43.65 -18.85
C TYR A 564 44.90 -44.35 -20.05
N ARG A 565 43.60 -44.11 -20.33
CA ARG A 565 42.91 -44.66 -21.50
C ARG A 565 43.39 -44.10 -22.83
N GLU A 566 43.64 -42.79 -22.93
CA GLU A 566 44.17 -42.16 -24.15
C GLU A 566 45.59 -42.67 -24.47
N VAL A 567 46.44 -42.84 -23.44
CA VAL A 567 47.77 -43.43 -23.58
C VAL A 567 47.67 -44.90 -23.99
N GLU A 568 46.79 -45.68 -23.35
CA GLU A 568 46.59 -47.10 -23.67
C GLU A 568 46.08 -47.28 -25.12
N GLU A 569 45.14 -46.46 -25.59
CA GLU A 569 44.66 -46.49 -26.97
C GLU A 569 45.76 -46.16 -27.98
N LYS A 570 46.56 -45.11 -27.75
CA LYS A 570 47.66 -44.74 -28.66
C LYS A 570 48.81 -45.74 -28.64
N VAL A 571 49.10 -46.36 -27.50
CA VAL A 571 50.04 -47.49 -27.41
C VAL A 571 49.50 -48.67 -28.22
N LYS A 572 48.21 -49.00 -28.12
CA LYS A 572 47.57 -50.03 -28.97
C LYS A 572 47.61 -49.67 -30.45
N GLU A 573 47.36 -48.41 -30.81
CA GLU A 573 47.42 -47.89 -32.18
C GLU A 573 48.84 -47.96 -32.77
N ASN A 574 49.86 -47.61 -31.98
CA ASN A 574 51.26 -47.70 -32.40
C ASN A 574 51.75 -49.15 -32.44
N ILE A 575 51.33 -50.02 -31.53
CA ILE A 575 51.59 -51.46 -31.62
C ILE A 575 50.95 -52.04 -32.89
N MET A 576 49.75 -51.59 -33.26
CA MET A 576 49.08 -51.97 -34.53
C MET A 576 49.85 -51.46 -35.75
N ARG A 577 50.35 -50.21 -35.74
CA ARG A 577 51.22 -49.66 -36.81
C ARG A 577 52.56 -50.40 -36.90
N MET A 578 53.21 -50.71 -35.77
CA MET A 578 54.46 -51.47 -35.69
C MET A 578 54.30 -52.93 -36.12
N ARG A 579 53.11 -53.53 -35.93
CA ARG A 579 52.80 -54.89 -36.43
C ARG A 579 52.78 -54.96 -37.96
N ALA A 580 52.51 -53.85 -38.66
CA ALA A 580 52.33 -53.83 -40.10
C ALA A 580 53.60 -53.58 -40.94
N THR A 581 54.75 -53.21 -40.36
CA THR A 581 55.88 -52.67 -41.16
C THR A 581 57.33 -53.10 -40.82
N GLU A 582 57.61 -54.00 -39.87
CA GLU A 582 59.01 -54.44 -39.62
C GLU A 582 59.17 -55.94 -39.29
N SER A 583 60.17 -56.58 -39.92
CA SER A 583 60.48 -58.01 -39.82
C SER A 583 60.96 -58.42 -38.41
N PHE A 584 60.68 -59.68 -38.07
CA PHE A 584 60.96 -60.30 -36.77
C PHE A 584 62.44 -60.19 -36.32
N GLU A 585 63.39 -60.19 -37.25
CA GLU A 585 64.83 -60.09 -36.95
C GLU A 585 65.23 -58.76 -36.30
N LYS A 586 64.63 -57.64 -36.70
CA LYS A 586 64.87 -56.34 -36.04
C LYS A 586 64.23 -56.23 -34.64
N ARG A 587 63.23 -57.06 -34.33
CA ARG A 587 62.62 -57.13 -32.98
C ARG A 587 63.52 -57.88 -32.01
N VAL A 588 64.14 -58.98 -32.47
CA VAL A 588 65.10 -59.74 -31.67
C VAL A 588 66.37 -58.92 -31.41
N ASP A 589 66.88 -58.18 -32.41
CA ASP A 589 68.10 -57.38 -32.23
C ASP A 589 67.92 -56.18 -31.27
N ARG A 590 66.68 -55.67 -31.10
CA ARG A 590 66.33 -54.66 -30.08
C ARG A 590 66.14 -55.26 -28.69
N LEU A 591 65.51 -56.43 -28.58
CA LEU A 591 65.33 -57.16 -27.32
C LEU A 591 66.67 -57.63 -26.71
N VAL A 592 67.62 -58.07 -27.54
CA VAL A 592 68.98 -58.47 -27.08
C VAL A 592 69.85 -57.27 -26.64
N ARG A 593 69.51 -56.05 -27.09
CA ARG A 593 70.12 -54.79 -26.63
C ARG A 593 69.42 -54.17 -25.41
N SER A 594 68.39 -54.81 -24.86
CA SER A 594 67.76 -54.35 -23.62
C SER A 594 68.77 -54.42 -22.46
N ILE A 595 69.18 -53.24 -21.99
CA ILE A 595 70.01 -53.05 -20.79
C ILE A 595 69.36 -53.70 -19.56
N ILE A 596 68.02 -53.86 -19.57
CA ILE A 596 67.21 -54.42 -18.50
C ILE A 596 67.51 -55.92 -18.30
N ILE A 597 67.58 -56.73 -19.36
CA ILE A 597 67.91 -58.17 -19.24
C ILE A 597 69.38 -58.36 -18.79
N LYS A 598 70.30 -57.52 -19.28
CA LYS A 598 71.73 -57.58 -18.90
C LYS A 598 72.00 -57.12 -17.47
N ARG A 599 71.22 -56.17 -16.92
CA ARG A 599 71.35 -55.72 -15.53
C ARG A 599 70.57 -56.57 -14.53
N LEU A 600 69.41 -57.13 -14.91
CA LEU A 600 68.68 -58.11 -14.09
C LEU A 600 69.49 -59.40 -13.87
N ALA A 601 70.21 -59.88 -14.90
CA ALA A 601 71.12 -61.01 -14.75
C ALA A 601 72.31 -60.72 -13.81
N LYS A 602 72.70 -59.44 -13.64
CA LYS A 602 73.80 -59.01 -12.77
C LYS A 602 73.37 -58.81 -11.31
N ILE A 603 72.10 -58.45 -11.09
CA ILE A 603 71.49 -58.31 -9.75
C ILE A 603 71.14 -59.67 -9.13
N ILE A 604 70.81 -60.68 -9.95
CA ILE A 604 70.53 -62.05 -9.48
C ILE A 604 71.82 -62.84 -9.19
N GLY A 605 72.98 -62.38 -9.70
CA GLY A 605 74.25 -63.12 -9.66
C GLY A 605 75.29 -62.67 -8.62
N ASP A 606 75.00 -61.68 -7.77
CA ASP A 606 75.90 -61.22 -6.70
C ASP A 606 75.06 -61.04 -5.41
N PRO A 607 75.21 -61.89 -4.38
CA PRO A 607 74.40 -61.85 -3.16
C PRO A 607 74.44 -60.53 -2.39
#